data_AF-A0A5E5P940-F1
#
_entry.id   AF-A0A5E5P940-F1
#
_cell.length_a   1.000
_cell.length_b   1.000
_cell.length_c   1.000
_cell.angle_alpha   90.00
_cell.angle_beta   90.00
_cell.angle_gamma   90.00
#
_symmetry.space_group_name_H-M   'P 1'
#
loop_
_entity.id
_entity.type
_entity.pdbx_description
1 polymer ?
#
loop_
_entity_poly.entity_id
_entity_poly.type
_entity_poly.pdbx_seq_one_letter_code
_entity_poly.pdbx_strand_id
1 'polypeptide(L)'
;MNLRLRYGVATALLCALLAGCEDSEIGQVKAASDPVDATQTYGSALSERAACKSVSWKTFKDGSNRTAVEYRCELNDAIAELNKVRDAQIEEINGYLKASNENLGKAIEGAAGDAARYAKLVEEKKAELQQIDEKSQAQTAGMDGPSALKARQVWDASRAYAASELERYQAELDKANAGANTASLEGSRQSYEQRYTNDIANLHRKYDGVKSVTEVIQWVVNDKQVVPTYFGFDIDSELGKKTNDKSAQFRGFLQQMGQQRGQDYVAWVAPMVLTGISATTEKQASPG
;
A
#
# COMPACT_ATOMS: atom_id res chain seq x y z
N MET A 1 -0.58 -79.45 45.98
CA MET A 1 -0.50 -78.00 45.69
C MET A 1 0.76 -77.73 44.92
N ASN A 2 0.67 -77.34 43.64
CA ASN A 2 1.72 -76.60 42.92
C ASN A 2 1.12 -76.05 41.61
N LEU A 3 0.65 -74.81 41.67
CA LEU A 3 0.19 -74.00 40.55
C LEU A 3 1.41 -73.32 39.93
N ARG A 4 1.95 -73.81 38.80
CA ARG A 4 2.80 -73.03 37.88
C ARG A 4 2.81 -73.69 36.51
N LEU A 5 1.89 -73.33 35.62
CA LEU A 5 2.09 -73.56 34.17
C LEU A 5 1.07 -72.83 33.26
N ARG A 6 0.83 -71.52 33.40
CA ARG A 6 -0.04 -70.79 32.44
C ARG A 6 0.29 -69.30 32.30
N TYR A 7 1.51 -68.95 31.92
CA TYR A 7 1.81 -67.60 31.41
C TYR A 7 2.94 -67.70 30.40
N GLY A 8 2.59 -67.91 29.13
CA GLY A 8 3.58 -68.08 28.09
C GLY A 8 3.05 -68.00 26.67
N VAL A 9 1.93 -67.32 26.42
CA VAL A 9 1.49 -66.95 25.05
C VAL A 9 0.60 -65.71 25.14
N ALA A 10 1.17 -64.53 25.40
CA ALA A 10 0.41 -63.27 25.32
C ALA A 10 1.29 -62.05 25.03
N THR A 11 2.43 -62.23 24.34
CA THR A 11 3.39 -61.13 24.09
C THR A 11 3.92 -61.12 22.65
N ALA A 12 3.09 -61.50 21.68
CA ALA A 12 3.48 -61.45 20.27
C ALA A 12 2.40 -60.92 19.32
N LEU A 13 1.25 -60.45 19.82
CA LEU A 13 0.14 -59.94 19.00
C LEU A 13 -0.07 -58.42 19.05
N LEU A 14 0.78 -57.66 19.76
CA LEU A 14 0.66 -56.19 19.84
C LEU A 14 1.59 -55.43 18.87
N CYS A 15 2.59 -56.09 18.26
CA CYS A 15 3.52 -55.43 17.33
C CYS A 15 3.06 -55.43 15.86
N ALA A 16 1.99 -56.16 15.51
CA ALA A 16 1.50 -56.25 14.14
C ALA A 16 0.49 -55.15 13.74
N LEU A 17 0.12 -54.25 14.67
CA LEU A 17 -0.78 -53.10 14.40
C LEU A 17 -0.03 -51.77 14.15
N LEU A 18 1.30 -51.76 14.20
CA LEU A 18 2.12 -50.56 13.96
C LEU A 18 2.74 -50.50 12.55
N ALA A 19 2.62 -51.57 11.74
CA ALA A 19 3.19 -51.64 10.39
C ALA A 19 2.27 -51.10 9.28
N GLY A 20 1.26 -50.27 9.61
CA GLY A 20 0.26 -49.78 8.65
C GLY A 20 0.06 -48.26 8.61
N CYS A 21 0.86 -47.47 9.33
CA CYS A 21 0.64 -46.02 9.46
C CYS A 21 1.52 -45.14 8.54
N GLU A 22 2.49 -45.71 7.80
CA GLU A 22 3.52 -44.92 7.09
C GLU A 22 3.49 -44.97 5.55
N ASP A 23 2.73 -45.88 4.92
CA ASP A 23 2.80 -46.07 3.46
C ASP A 23 1.95 -45.09 2.63
N SER A 24 1.21 -44.18 3.26
CA SER A 24 0.44 -43.15 2.53
C SER A 24 1.34 -42.02 2.03
N GLU A 25 0.99 -41.38 0.90
CA GLU A 25 1.73 -40.21 0.40
C GLU A 25 1.75 -39.06 1.41
N ILE A 26 0.68 -38.90 2.20
CA ILE A 26 0.65 -37.94 3.32
C ILE A 26 1.68 -38.32 4.39
N GLY A 27 1.80 -39.61 4.72
CA GLY A 27 2.82 -40.12 5.63
C GLY A 27 4.23 -39.81 5.14
N GLN A 28 4.50 -40.07 3.86
CA GLN A 28 5.79 -39.75 3.22
C GLN A 28 6.12 -38.26 3.30
N VAL A 29 5.16 -37.37 3.01
CA VAL A 29 5.38 -35.92 3.14
C VAL A 29 5.63 -35.52 4.58
N LYS A 30 4.83 -36.04 5.54
CA LYS A 30 5.03 -35.73 6.96
C LYS A 30 6.37 -36.21 7.49
N ALA A 31 6.89 -37.33 6.99
CA ALA A 31 8.17 -37.89 7.41
C ALA A 31 9.39 -37.25 6.71
N ALA A 32 9.20 -36.53 5.60
CA ALA A 32 10.28 -35.87 4.90
C ALA A 32 10.90 -34.72 5.72
N SER A 33 12.22 -34.61 5.67
CA SER A 33 12.99 -33.60 6.40
C SER A 33 12.61 -32.18 5.98
N ASP A 34 12.53 -31.28 6.95
CA ASP A 34 12.37 -29.86 6.71
C ASP A 34 13.66 -29.31 6.04
N PRO A 35 13.57 -28.62 4.88
CA PRO A 35 14.73 -28.08 4.18
C PRO A 35 15.40 -26.88 4.89
N VAL A 36 14.85 -26.39 6.00
CA VAL A 36 15.38 -25.30 6.82
C VAL A 36 15.99 -25.81 8.13
N ASP A 37 15.39 -26.82 8.75
CA ASP A 37 15.90 -27.45 9.98
C ASP A 37 15.90 -28.98 9.84
N ALA A 38 17.08 -29.55 9.58
CA ALA A 38 17.25 -30.98 9.38
C ALA A 38 16.93 -31.84 10.63
N THR A 39 16.72 -31.22 11.81
CA THR A 39 16.26 -31.93 13.01
C THR A 39 14.74 -32.12 13.05
N GLN A 40 14.02 -31.47 12.13
CA GLN A 40 12.56 -31.50 12.02
C GLN A 40 12.11 -32.17 10.71
N THR A 41 10.85 -32.56 10.70
CA THR A 41 10.13 -33.02 9.51
C THR A 41 9.02 -32.04 9.17
N TYR A 42 8.46 -32.09 7.96
CA TYR A 42 7.26 -31.30 7.66
C TYR A 42 6.11 -31.61 8.63
N GLY A 43 5.98 -32.88 9.05
CA GLY A 43 4.99 -33.31 10.01
C GLY A 43 5.11 -32.54 11.32
N SER A 44 6.31 -32.53 11.94
CA SER A 44 6.56 -31.86 13.21
C SER A 44 6.57 -30.32 13.12
N ALA A 45 6.99 -29.78 11.97
CA ALA A 45 6.98 -28.33 11.71
C ALA A 45 5.54 -27.79 11.55
N LEU A 46 4.65 -28.54 10.90
CA LEU A 46 3.31 -28.08 10.53
C LEU A 46 2.19 -28.58 11.48
N SER A 47 2.48 -29.54 12.36
CA SER A 47 1.52 -30.02 13.36
C SER A 47 1.32 -29.02 14.50
N GLU A 48 0.09 -28.94 15.02
CA GLU A 48 -0.24 -28.25 16.28
C GLU A 48 0.24 -26.79 16.36
N ARG A 49 0.36 -26.10 15.21
CA ARG A 49 0.67 -24.67 15.17
C ARG A 49 -0.53 -23.89 15.73
N ALA A 50 -0.30 -23.15 16.82
CA ALA A 50 -1.29 -22.24 17.39
C ALA A 50 -1.72 -21.12 16.42
N ALA A 51 -0.97 -20.90 15.34
CA ALA A 51 -1.34 -20.05 14.22
C ALA A 51 -2.52 -20.59 13.41
N CYS A 52 -2.84 -21.88 13.51
CA CYS A 52 -3.88 -22.54 12.73
C CYS A 52 -5.14 -22.75 13.58
N LYS A 53 -6.27 -22.21 13.12
CA LYS A 53 -7.60 -22.53 13.67
C LYS A 53 -8.02 -23.95 13.31
N SER A 54 -7.72 -24.38 12.09
CA SER A 54 -7.95 -25.75 11.63
C SER A 54 -6.85 -26.18 10.67
N VAL A 55 -6.57 -27.48 10.65
CA VAL A 55 -5.56 -28.08 9.76
C VAL A 55 -6.18 -29.26 9.03
N SER A 56 -5.88 -29.39 7.73
CA SER A 56 -6.25 -30.58 6.96
C SER A 56 -5.12 -31.02 6.03
N TRP A 57 -5.08 -32.33 5.78
CA TRP A 57 -4.19 -32.98 4.82
C TRP A 57 -5.05 -33.80 3.87
N LYS A 58 -4.77 -33.73 2.57
CA LYS A 58 -5.42 -34.60 1.58
C LYS A 58 -4.47 -34.93 0.44
N THR A 59 -4.79 -36.01 -0.27
CA THR A 59 -4.20 -36.31 -1.57
C THR A 59 -5.11 -35.81 -2.69
N PHE A 60 -4.52 -35.41 -3.82
CA PHE A 60 -5.25 -35.05 -5.03
C PHE A 60 -4.41 -35.37 -6.28
N LYS A 61 -5.05 -35.30 -7.45
CA LYS A 61 -4.35 -35.37 -8.74
C LYS A 61 -4.09 -33.96 -9.23
N ASP A 62 -2.83 -33.63 -9.50
CA ASP A 62 -2.45 -32.33 -10.06
C ASP A 62 -2.80 -32.23 -11.55
N GLY A 63 -2.52 -31.08 -12.18
CA GLY A 63 -2.78 -30.86 -13.60
C GLY A 63 -2.00 -31.79 -14.55
N SER A 64 -1.00 -32.51 -14.03
CA SER A 64 -0.22 -33.53 -14.76
C SER A 64 -0.61 -34.96 -14.37
N ASN A 65 -1.73 -35.14 -13.67
CA ASN A 65 -2.24 -36.43 -13.16
C ASN A 65 -1.27 -37.17 -12.19
N ARG A 66 -0.35 -36.44 -11.57
CA ARG A 66 0.53 -36.97 -10.52
C ARG A 66 -0.20 -36.96 -9.19
N THR A 67 0.13 -37.88 -8.29
CA THR A 67 -0.37 -37.82 -6.92
C THR A 67 0.37 -36.70 -6.18
N ALA A 68 -0.40 -35.75 -5.67
CA ALA A 68 0.08 -34.65 -4.86
C ALA A 68 -0.58 -34.66 -3.48
N VAL A 69 0.11 -34.10 -2.51
CA VAL A 69 -0.37 -33.91 -1.13
C VAL A 69 -0.55 -32.43 -0.89
N GLU A 70 -1.68 -32.05 -0.29
CA GLU A 70 -1.96 -30.67 0.10
C GLU A 70 -2.12 -30.59 1.62
N TYR A 71 -1.38 -29.67 2.23
CA TYR A 71 -1.60 -29.17 3.59
C TYR A 71 -2.40 -27.87 3.50
N ARG A 72 -3.40 -27.74 4.38
CA ARG A 72 -4.12 -26.49 4.59
C ARG A 72 -4.13 -26.13 6.07
N CYS A 73 -3.84 -24.87 6.36
CA CYS A 73 -3.97 -24.26 7.68
C CYS A 73 -4.85 -23.01 7.55
N GLU A 74 -6.08 -23.06 8.08
CA GLU A 74 -6.91 -21.85 8.22
C GLU A 74 -6.27 -21.00 9.33
N LEU A 75 -5.77 -19.82 8.99
CA LEU A 75 -5.05 -18.96 9.92
C LEU A 75 -6.01 -18.43 11.00
N ASN A 76 -5.63 -18.62 12.26
CA ASN A 76 -6.38 -18.14 13.40
C ASN A 76 -6.32 -16.61 13.48
N ASP A 77 -7.43 -15.94 13.77
CA ASP A 77 -7.53 -14.49 13.91
C ASP A 77 -6.97 -13.65 12.73
N ALA A 78 -6.81 -14.26 11.54
CA ALA A 78 -6.23 -13.58 10.38
C ALA A 78 -6.98 -12.31 9.97
N ILE A 79 -8.31 -12.29 10.13
CA ILE A 79 -9.14 -11.12 9.84
C ILE A 79 -8.77 -9.95 10.78
N ALA A 80 -8.52 -10.23 12.06
CA ALA A 80 -8.15 -9.21 13.03
C ALA A 80 -6.77 -8.61 12.68
N GLU A 81 -5.80 -9.43 12.31
CA GLU A 81 -4.47 -8.95 11.87
C GLU A 81 -4.56 -8.19 10.55
N LEU A 82 -5.37 -8.64 9.60
CA LEU A 82 -5.65 -7.92 8.35
C LEU A 82 -6.29 -6.56 8.61
N ASN A 83 -7.21 -6.44 9.57
CA ASN A 83 -7.80 -5.16 9.94
C ASN A 83 -6.77 -4.19 10.53
N LYS A 84 -5.78 -4.67 11.31
CA LYS A 84 -4.68 -3.82 11.78
C LYS A 84 -3.85 -3.28 10.61
N VAL A 85 -3.59 -4.11 9.59
CA VAL A 85 -2.89 -3.67 8.37
C VAL A 85 -3.69 -2.60 7.63
N ARG A 86 -5.00 -2.79 7.48
CA ARG A 86 -5.91 -1.79 6.90
C ARG A 86 -5.87 -0.48 7.69
N ASP A 87 -6.02 -0.55 9.00
CA ASP A 87 -6.12 0.62 9.87
C ASP A 87 -4.81 1.43 9.85
N ALA A 88 -3.65 0.75 9.85
CA ALA A 88 -2.35 1.40 9.69
C ALA A 88 -2.22 2.13 8.33
N GLN A 89 -2.71 1.53 7.24
CA GLN A 89 -2.70 2.19 5.92
C GLN A 89 -3.67 3.38 5.87
N ILE A 90 -4.83 3.28 6.51
CA ILE A 90 -5.78 4.39 6.63
C ILE A 90 -5.17 5.54 7.45
N GLU A 91 -4.49 5.23 8.55
CA GLU A 91 -3.79 6.23 9.37
C GLU A 91 -2.72 6.97 8.54
N GLU A 92 -1.93 6.25 7.77
CA GLU A 92 -0.92 6.82 6.87
C GLU A 92 -1.57 7.77 5.83
N ILE A 93 -2.65 7.32 5.16
CA ILE A 93 -3.41 8.13 4.20
C ILE A 93 -3.96 9.40 4.87
N ASN A 94 -4.55 9.28 6.06
CA ASN A 94 -5.08 10.42 6.79
C ASN A 94 -3.99 11.41 7.18
N GLY A 95 -2.78 10.93 7.52
CA GLY A 95 -1.60 11.75 7.75
C GLY A 95 -1.23 12.58 6.51
N TYR A 96 -1.18 11.94 5.33
CA TYR A 96 -0.89 12.64 4.08
C TYR A 96 -1.99 13.64 3.70
N LEU A 97 -3.25 13.27 3.83
CA LEU A 97 -4.38 14.15 3.56
C LEU A 97 -4.34 15.39 4.47
N LYS A 98 -4.10 15.21 5.77
CA LYS A 98 -3.97 16.32 6.72
C LYS A 98 -2.85 17.28 6.32
N ALA A 99 -1.65 16.77 6.05
CA ALA A 99 -0.51 17.60 5.64
C ALA A 99 -0.77 18.34 4.32
N SER A 100 -1.41 17.68 3.34
CA SER A 100 -1.81 18.29 2.08
C SER A 100 -2.82 19.43 2.29
N ASN A 101 -3.84 19.20 3.11
CA ASN A 101 -4.87 20.19 3.41
C ASN A 101 -4.31 21.40 4.17
N GLU A 102 -3.38 21.20 5.11
CA GLU A 102 -2.69 22.29 5.80
C GLU A 102 -1.86 23.16 4.83
N ASN A 103 -1.10 22.53 3.93
CA ASN A 103 -0.28 23.25 2.95
C ASN A 103 -1.12 24.02 1.94
N LEU A 104 -2.17 23.39 1.40
CA LEU A 104 -3.10 24.03 0.47
C LEU A 104 -3.90 25.13 1.18
N GLY A 105 -4.30 24.93 2.44
CA GLY A 105 -4.96 25.95 3.25
C GLY A 105 -4.13 27.22 3.36
N LYS A 106 -2.84 27.09 3.72
CA LYS A 106 -1.91 28.24 3.77
C LYS A 106 -1.73 28.92 2.41
N ALA A 107 -1.66 28.15 1.33
CA ALA A 107 -1.55 28.70 -0.02
C ALA A 107 -2.81 29.47 -0.44
N ILE A 108 -4.00 28.95 -0.09
CA ILE A 108 -5.30 29.60 -0.32
C ILE A 108 -5.38 30.91 0.47
N GLU A 109 -5.02 30.90 1.76
CA GLU A 109 -4.99 32.11 2.59
C GLU A 109 -4.02 33.17 2.03
N GLY A 110 -2.82 32.74 1.59
CA GLY A 110 -1.86 33.62 0.94
C GLY A 110 -2.41 34.24 -0.35
N ALA A 111 -3.01 33.43 -1.22
CA ALA A 111 -3.61 33.88 -2.47
C ALA A 111 -4.80 34.84 -2.24
N ALA A 112 -5.60 34.63 -1.18
CA ALA A 112 -6.66 35.56 -0.79
C ALA A 112 -6.11 36.93 -0.35
N GLY A 113 -4.91 36.96 0.24
CA GLY A 113 -4.21 38.19 0.62
C GLY A 113 -3.56 38.95 -0.54
N ASP A 114 -3.36 38.32 -1.70
CA ASP A 114 -2.68 38.92 -2.84
C ASP A 114 -3.43 40.13 -3.41
N ALA A 115 -4.76 40.14 -3.39
CA ALA A 115 -5.55 41.28 -3.87
C ALA A 115 -5.22 42.57 -3.08
N ALA A 116 -5.16 42.49 -1.75
CA ALA A 116 -4.80 43.63 -0.92
C ALA A 116 -3.35 44.09 -1.17
N ARG A 117 -2.44 43.12 -1.36
CA ARG A 117 -1.03 43.39 -1.68
C ARG A 117 -0.87 44.10 -3.02
N TYR A 118 -1.49 43.58 -4.09
CA TYR A 118 -1.41 44.18 -5.41
C TYR A 118 -2.12 45.53 -5.49
N ALA A 119 -3.24 45.71 -4.77
CA ALA A 119 -3.91 47.01 -4.67
C ALA A 119 -2.96 48.09 -4.10
N LYS A 120 -2.18 47.75 -3.06
CA LYS A 120 -1.18 48.67 -2.51
C LYS A 120 -0.06 48.99 -3.52
N LEU A 121 0.46 47.98 -4.22
CA LEU A 121 1.52 48.16 -5.24
C LEU A 121 1.04 49.01 -6.42
N VAL A 122 -0.21 48.85 -6.84
CA VAL A 122 -0.85 49.67 -7.87
C VAL A 122 -0.87 51.14 -7.45
N GLU A 123 -1.30 51.44 -6.22
CA GLU A 123 -1.33 52.82 -5.72
C GLU A 123 0.08 53.42 -5.57
N GLU A 124 1.05 52.65 -5.07
CA GLU A 124 2.45 53.07 -4.98
C GLU A 124 3.03 53.41 -6.38
N LYS A 125 2.76 52.58 -7.39
CA LYS A 125 3.24 52.83 -8.76
C LYS A 125 2.53 53.98 -9.47
N LYS A 126 1.24 54.21 -9.20
CA LYS A 126 0.54 55.42 -9.68
C LYS A 126 1.18 56.69 -9.11
N ALA A 127 1.50 56.70 -7.81
CA ALA A 127 2.17 57.83 -7.18
C ALA A 127 3.59 58.04 -7.73
N GLU A 128 4.35 56.97 -8.00
CA GLU A 128 5.67 57.06 -8.64
C GLU A 128 5.60 57.66 -10.04
N LEU A 129 4.62 57.25 -10.85
CA LEU A 129 4.38 57.83 -12.18
C LEU A 129 4.09 59.33 -12.12
N GLN A 130 3.25 59.77 -11.18
CA GLN A 130 2.99 61.19 -10.96
C GLN A 130 4.27 61.96 -10.60
N GLN A 131 5.10 61.43 -9.71
CA GLN A 131 6.37 62.05 -9.35
C GLN A 131 7.36 62.11 -10.52
N ILE A 132 7.39 61.08 -11.37
CA ILE A 132 8.20 61.09 -12.60
C ILE A 132 7.73 62.19 -13.54
N ASP A 133 6.42 62.32 -13.76
CA ASP A 133 5.84 63.35 -14.63
C ASP A 133 6.13 64.76 -14.10
N GLU A 134 5.95 65.00 -12.79
CA GLU A 134 6.27 66.28 -12.13
C GLU A 134 7.76 66.64 -12.20
N LYS A 135 8.65 65.69 -11.89
CA LYS A 135 10.11 65.92 -11.94
C LYS A 135 10.60 66.14 -13.36
N SER A 136 10.09 65.38 -14.32
CA SER A 136 10.41 65.53 -15.74
C SER A 136 10.03 66.93 -16.23
N GLN A 137 8.82 67.39 -15.91
CA GLN A 137 8.35 68.74 -16.26
C GLN A 137 9.20 69.83 -15.61
N ALA A 138 9.47 69.71 -14.30
CA ALA A 138 10.25 70.69 -13.56
C ALA A 138 11.71 70.79 -14.06
N GLN A 139 12.33 69.66 -14.43
CA GLN A 139 13.72 69.62 -14.84
C GLN A 139 13.92 70.03 -16.31
N THR A 140 12.94 69.76 -17.18
CA THR A 140 13.01 70.12 -18.61
C THR A 140 12.50 71.53 -18.89
N ALA A 141 11.85 72.19 -17.91
CA ALA A 141 11.41 73.57 -18.02
C ALA A 141 12.58 74.52 -18.31
N GLY A 142 12.52 75.21 -19.45
CA GLY A 142 13.54 76.17 -19.88
C GLY A 142 14.82 75.56 -20.46
N MET A 143 14.86 74.24 -20.69
CA MET A 143 15.94 73.59 -21.44
C MET A 143 15.62 73.58 -22.94
N ASP A 144 16.57 74.00 -23.78
CA ASP A 144 16.48 73.92 -25.25
C ASP A 144 17.61 73.09 -25.88
N GLY A 145 17.37 72.60 -27.08
CA GLY A 145 18.38 71.90 -27.90
C GLY A 145 18.67 70.45 -27.51
N PRO A 146 19.82 69.89 -27.95
CA PRO A 146 20.14 68.46 -27.80
C PRO A 146 20.14 67.93 -26.36
N SER A 147 20.48 68.77 -25.38
CA SER A 147 20.47 68.42 -23.96
C SER A 147 19.06 68.19 -23.42
N ALA A 148 18.08 68.99 -23.87
CA ALA A 148 16.67 68.83 -23.50
C ALA A 148 16.09 67.51 -24.06
N LEU A 149 16.44 67.18 -25.31
CA LEU A 149 16.07 65.91 -25.96
C LEU A 149 16.59 64.70 -25.18
N LYS A 150 17.87 64.72 -24.78
CA LYS A 150 18.48 63.62 -24.01
C LYS A 150 17.84 63.47 -22.63
N ALA A 151 17.57 64.58 -21.93
CA ALA A 151 16.89 64.57 -20.64
C ALA A 151 15.47 63.97 -20.76
N ARG A 152 14.73 64.37 -21.80
CA ARG A 152 13.38 63.85 -22.08
C ARG A 152 13.38 62.35 -22.37
N GLN A 153 14.34 61.86 -23.17
CA GLN A 153 14.47 60.42 -23.45
C GLN A 153 14.71 59.59 -22.18
N VAL A 154 15.51 60.08 -21.24
CA VAL A 154 15.76 59.39 -19.96
C VAL A 154 14.47 59.33 -19.14
N TRP A 155 13.75 60.45 -19.02
CA TRP A 155 12.49 60.50 -18.29
C TRP A 155 11.39 59.66 -18.94
N ASP A 156 11.29 59.66 -20.27
CA ASP A 156 10.35 58.84 -21.02
C ASP A 156 10.62 57.34 -20.79
N ALA A 157 11.90 56.93 -20.74
CA ALA A 157 12.27 55.55 -20.43
C ALA A 157 11.91 55.17 -18.98
N SER A 158 12.18 56.03 -18.00
CA SER A 158 11.78 55.82 -16.60
C SER A 158 10.26 55.73 -16.44
N ARG A 159 9.51 56.61 -17.13
CA ARG A 159 8.05 56.60 -17.15
C ARG A 159 7.51 55.32 -17.78
N ALA A 160 8.05 54.90 -18.93
CA ALA A 160 7.64 53.68 -19.61
C ALA A 160 7.86 52.44 -18.73
N TYR A 161 8.99 52.38 -18.02
CA TYR A 161 9.25 51.31 -17.06
C TYR A 161 8.22 51.30 -15.92
N ALA A 162 7.97 52.44 -15.27
CA ALA A 162 6.99 52.53 -14.20
C ALA A 162 5.55 52.22 -14.68
N ALA A 163 5.21 52.60 -15.91
CA ALA A 163 3.92 52.28 -16.54
C ALA A 163 3.79 50.76 -16.79
N SER A 164 4.84 50.10 -17.28
CA SER A 164 4.83 48.65 -17.50
C SER A 164 4.67 47.86 -16.19
N GLU A 165 5.29 48.34 -15.11
CA GLU A 165 5.13 47.74 -13.78
C GLU A 165 3.72 47.95 -13.22
N LEU A 166 3.12 49.13 -13.44
CA LEU A 166 1.74 49.41 -13.08
C LEU A 166 0.76 48.48 -13.84
N GLU A 167 0.94 48.32 -15.14
CA GLU A 167 0.13 47.41 -15.95
C GLU A 167 0.25 45.97 -15.45
N ARG A 168 1.47 45.52 -15.12
CA ARG A 168 1.71 44.20 -14.55
C ARG A 168 0.97 44.01 -13.22
N TYR A 169 1.09 44.96 -12.28
CA TYR A 169 0.40 44.84 -10.99
C TYR A 169 -1.11 44.96 -11.10
N GLN A 170 -1.62 45.76 -12.04
CA GLN A 170 -3.04 45.82 -12.31
C GLN A 170 -3.57 44.48 -12.84
N ALA A 171 -2.85 43.85 -13.76
CA ALA A 171 -3.22 42.52 -14.27
C ALA A 171 -3.20 41.45 -13.16
N GLU A 172 -2.22 41.49 -12.25
CA GLU A 172 -2.18 40.57 -11.10
C GLU A 172 -3.27 40.87 -10.06
N LEU A 173 -3.60 42.14 -9.83
CA LEU A 173 -4.74 42.54 -9.01
C LEU A 173 -6.06 42.03 -9.59
N ASP A 174 -6.25 42.15 -10.90
CA ASP A 174 -7.45 41.67 -11.59
C ASP A 174 -7.56 40.14 -11.49
N LYS A 175 -6.45 39.41 -11.65
CA LYS A 175 -6.40 37.95 -11.43
C LYS A 175 -6.73 37.58 -9.98
N ALA A 176 -6.20 38.31 -9.01
CA ALA A 176 -6.46 38.08 -7.59
C ALA A 176 -7.94 38.36 -7.24
N ASN A 177 -8.50 39.45 -7.74
CA ASN A 177 -9.92 39.80 -7.57
C ASN A 177 -10.86 38.82 -8.27
N ALA A 178 -10.45 38.26 -9.41
CA ALA A 178 -11.18 37.18 -10.09
C ALA A 178 -11.14 35.85 -9.32
N GLY A 179 -10.30 35.74 -8.27
CA GLY A 179 -10.19 34.55 -7.43
C GLY A 179 -9.61 33.33 -8.14
N ALA A 180 -9.00 33.50 -9.33
CA ALA A 180 -8.58 32.38 -10.18
C ALA A 180 -7.56 31.45 -9.49
N ASN A 181 -6.60 32.03 -8.76
CA ASN A 181 -5.60 31.26 -8.02
C ASN A 181 -6.22 30.50 -6.84
N THR A 182 -7.10 31.15 -6.09
CA THR A 182 -7.82 30.53 -4.97
C THR A 182 -8.69 29.37 -5.46
N ALA A 183 -9.48 29.57 -6.50
CA ALA A 183 -10.34 28.53 -7.08
C ALA A 183 -9.53 27.32 -7.58
N SER A 184 -8.37 27.55 -8.21
CA SER A 184 -7.48 26.47 -8.66
C SER A 184 -6.90 25.67 -7.49
N LEU A 185 -6.50 26.34 -6.40
CA LEU A 185 -5.99 25.68 -5.20
C LEU A 185 -7.09 24.90 -4.46
N GLU A 186 -8.30 25.45 -4.39
CA GLU A 186 -9.46 24.76 -3.83
C GLU A 186 -9.85 23.52 -4.65
N GLY A 187 -9.84 23.61 -5.97
CA GLY A 187 -10.06 22.45 -6.85
C GLY A 187 -9.00 21.37 -6.65
N SER A 188 -7.75 21.76 -6.43
CA SER A 188 -6.67 20.82 -6.08
C SER A 188 -6.93 20.15 -4.73
N ARG A 189 -7.34 20.90 -3.71
CA ARG A 189 -7.71 20.37 -2.39
C ARG A 189 -8.84 19.34 -2.48
N GLN A 190 -9.92 19.66 -3.19
CA GLN A 190 -11.05 18.76 -3.41
C GLN A 190 -10.62 17.48 -4.15
N SER A 191 -9.75 17.61 -5.15
CA SER A 191 -9.22 16.47 -5.90
C SER A 191 -8.41 15.52 -5.00
N TYR A 192 -7.59 16.05 -4.10
CA TYR A 192 -6.87 15.25 -3.11
C TYR A 192 -7.82 14.58 -2.12
N GLU A 193 -8.79 15.31 -1.56
CA GLU A 193 -9.79 14.77 -0.64
C GLU A 193 -10.57 13.62 -1.26
N GLN A 194 -11.02 13.78 -2.50
CA GLN A 194 -11.74 12.75 -3.24
C GLN A 194 -10.85 11.54 -3.51
N ARG A 195 -9.60 11.74 -3.94
CA ARG A 195 -8.65 10.65 -4.17
C ARG A 195 -8.42 9.83 -2.90
N TYR A 196 -8.10 10.48 -1.78
CA TYR A 196 -7.82 9.77 -0.53
C TYR A 196 -9.07 9.10 0.06
N THR A 197 -10.24 9.70 -0.12
CA THR A 197 -11.52 9.06 0.24
C THR A 197 -11.74 7.78 -0.58
N ASN A 198 -11.45 7.81 -1.88
CA ASN A 198 -11.53 6.62 -2.73
C ASN A 198 -10.51 5.56 -2.32
N ASP A 199 -9.28 5.97 -1.99
CA ASP A 199 -8.22 5.06 -1.52
C ASP A 199 -8.63 4.36 -0.21
N ILE A 200 -9.18 5.10 0.77
CA ILE A 200 -9.73 4.54 2.02
C ILE A 200 -10.89 3.58 1.73
N ALA A 201 -11.82 3.97 0.86
CA ALA A 201 -12.95 3.10 0.49
C ALA A 201 -12.47 1.80 -0.20
N ASN A 202 -11.40 1.87 -1.00
CA ASN A 202 -10.78 0.70 -1.62
C ASN A 202 -10.12 -0.21 -0.57
N LEU A 203 -9.51 0.34 0.47
CA LEU A 203 -9.00 -0.44 1.60
C LEU A 203 -10.13 -1.15 2.33
N HIS A 204 -11.21 -0.47 2.67
CA HIS A 204 -12.38 -1.11 3.27
C HIS A 204 -12.90 -2.27 2.41
N ARG A 205 -13.09 -2.05 1.11
CA ARG A 205 -13.56 -3.11 0.19
C ARG A 205 -12.61 -4.30 0.12
N LYS A 206 -11.30 -4.04 0.19
CA LYS A 206 -10.25 -5.07 0.10
C LYS A 206 -10.14 -5.93 1.36
N TYR A 207 -10.26 -5.32 2.54
CA TYR A 207 -9.97 -5.96 3.82
C TYR A 207 -11.24 -6.43 4.55
N ASP A 208 -12.29 -5.60 4.59
CA ASP A 208 -13.49 -5.85 5.43
C ASP A 208 -14.30 -7.06 4.95
N GLY A 209 -14.24 -7.36 3.64
CA GLY A 209 -14.94 -8.48 3.03
C GLY A 209 -14.23 -9.83 3.18
N VAL A 210 -13.06 -9.90 3.82
CA VAL A 210 -12.31 -11.16 3.99
C VAL A 210 -12.97 -12.03 5.06
N LYS A 211 -13.29 -13.27 4.69
CA LYS A 211 -13.97 -14.26 5.55
C LYS A 211 -13.01 -15.27 6.14
N SER A 212 -11.97 -15.64 5.40
CA SER A 212 -10.92 -16.55 5.88
C SER A 212 -9.66 -16.43 5.03
N VAL A 213 -8.54 -16.78 5.65
CA VAL A 213 -7.24 -16.91 4.99
C VAL A 213 -6.74 -18.32 5.30
N THR A 214 -6.46 -19.09 4.26
CA THR A 214 -5.91 -20.45 4.38
C THR A 214 -4.52 -20.47 3.79
N GLU A 215 -3.52 -20.76 4.62
CA GLU A 215 -2.19 -21.14 4.16
C GLU A 215 -2.26 -22.51 3.47
N VAL A 216 -1.69 -22.62 2.27
CA VAL A 216 -1.69 -23.84 1.48
C VAL A 216 -0.27 -24.19 1.07
N ILE A 217 0.12 -25.44 1.33
CA ILE A 217 1.38 -26.01 0.83
C ILE A 217 1.05 -27.28 0.07
N GLN A 218 1.67 -27.46 -1.10
CA GLN A 218 1.51 -28.67 -1.90
C GLN A 218 2.85 -29.30 -2.21
N TRP A 219 2.88 -30.63 -2.22
CA TRP A 219 4.03 -31.43 -2.61
C TRP A 219 3.63 -32.50 -3.61
N VAL A 220 4.56 -32.89 -4.47
CA VAL A 220 4.48 -34.11 -5.26
C VAL A 220 5.39 -35.16 -4.64
N VAL A 221 4.92 -36.41 -4.62
CA VAL A 221 5.66 -37.57 -4.12
C VAL A 221 6.03 -38.46 -5.31
N ASN A 222 7.33 -38.55 -5.64
CA ASN A 222 7.86 -39.38 -6.73
C ASN A 222 8.97 -40.28 -6.19
N ASP A 223 8.82 -41.60 -6.25
CA ASP A 223 9.87 -42.57 -5.85
C ASP A 223 10.51 -42.26 -4.47
N LYS A 224 9.67 -41.89 -3.48
CA LYS A 224 10.04 -41.44 -2.12
C LYS A 224 10.70 -40.06 -2.01
N GLN A 225 10.83 -39.33 -3.12
CA GLN A 225 11.22 -37.93 -3.12
C GLN A 225 9.99 -37.04 -2.89
N VAL A 226 10.09 -36.15 -1.90
CA VAL A 226 9.06 -35.14 -1.59
C VAL A 226 9.53 -33.79 -2.11
N VAL A 227 8.81 -33.26 -3.10
CA VAL A 227 9.17 -31.99 -3.75
C VAL A 227 8.04 -30.99 -3.56
N PRO A 228 8.28 -29.84 -2.89
CA PRO A 228 7.27 -28.79 -2.78
C PRO A 228 7.01 -28.18 -4.16
N THR A 229 5.73 -28.05 -4.51
CA THR A 229 5.31 -27.53 -5.82
C THR A 229 4.52 -26.24 -5.72
N TYR A 230 3.95 -25.94 -4.56
CA TYR A 230 3.21 -24.70 -4.34
C TYR A 230 3.26 -24.29 -2.87
N PHE A 231 3.35 -22.98 -2.65
CA PHE A 231 3.07 -22.36 -1.37
C PHE A 231 2.33 -21.04 -1.61
N GLY A 232 1.29 -20.79 -0.83
CA GLY A 232 0.55 -19.53 -0.93
C GLY A 232 -0.60 -19.43 0.04
N PHE A 233 -1.45 -18.44 -0.20
CA PHE A 233 -2.67 -18.21 0.57
C PHE A 233 -3.89 -18.32 -0.33
N ASP A 234 -4.89 -19.06 0.12
CA ASP A 234 -6.25 -19.01 -0.41
C ASP A 234 -7.06 -18.04 0.46
N ILE A 235 -7.66 -17.03 -0.16
CA ILE A 235 -8.44 -15.99 0.50
C ILE A 235 -9.89 -16.15 0.07
N ASP A 236 -10.78 -16.40 1.04
CA ASP A 236 -12.21 -16.32 0.83
C ASP A 236 -12.70 -14.93 1.20
N SER A 237 -13.44 -14.29 0.30
CA SER A 237 -13.92 -12.92 0.50
C SER A 237 -15.28 -12.71 -0.17
N GLU A 238 -15.94 -11.60 0.17
CA GLU A 238 -17.13 -11.14 -0.54
C GLU A 238 -16.89 -10.84 -2.02
N LEU A 239 -15.65 -10.52 -2.40
CA LEU A 239 -15.22 -10.31 -3.79
C LEU A 239 -14.92 -11.63 -4.53
N GLY A 240 -15.16 -12.77 -3.87
CA GLY A 240 -14.87 -14.10 -4.36
C GLY A 240 -13.54 -14.66 -3.86
N LYS A 241 -13.23 -15.88 -4.30
CA LYS A 241 -12.01 -16.58 -3.92
C LYS A 241 -10.82 -16.06 -4.71
N LYS A 242 -9.72 -15.81 -4.02
CA LYS A 242 -8.44 -15.39 -4.60
C LYS A 242 -7.32 -16.25 -4.05
N THR A 243 -6.24 -16.35 -4.80
CA THR A 243 -5.01 -16.99 -4.35
C THR A 243 -3.85 -16.00 -4.42
N ASN A 244 -2.86 -16.19 -3.55
CA ASN A 244 -1.62 -15.44 -3.56
C ASN A 244 -0.45 -16.40 -3.51
N ASP A 245 0.21 -16.59 -4.65
CA ASP A 245 1.34 -17.50 -4.80
C ASP A 245 2.61 -16.89 -4.19
N LYS A 246 3.23 -17.66 -3.30
CA LYS A 246 4.46 -17.34 -2.56
C LYS A 246 5.51 -18.43 -2.71
N SER A 247 5.38 -19.31 -3.70
CA SER A 247 6.23 -20.49 -3.90
C SER A 247 7.73 -20.13 -3.99
N ALA A 248 8.06 -19.01 -4.63
CA ALA A 248 9.43 -18.49 -4.70
C ALA A 248 10.03 -18.12 -3.33
N GLN A 249 9.18 -17.87 -2.34
CA GLN A 249 9.55 -17.46 -0.98
C GLN A 249 9.37 -18.61 0.04
N PHE A 250 9.01 -19.82 -0.41
CA PHE A 250 8.61 -20.94 0.45
C PHE A 250 9.60 -21.23 1.59
N ARG A 251 10.91 -21.29 1.30
CA ARG A 251 11.92 -21.55 2.35
C ARG A 251 11.93 -20.48 3.44
N GLY A 252 11.73 -19.21 3.07
CA GLY A 252 11.65 -18.12 4.03
C GLY A 252 10.41 -18.22 4.92
N PHE A 253 9.27 -18.59 4.35
CA PHE A 253 8.05 -18.84 5.13
C PHE A 253 8.19 -20.05 6.05
N LEU A 254 8.75 -21.17 5.58
CA LEU A 254 9.03 -22.33 6.44
C LEU A 254 9.90 -21.97 7.63
N GLN A 255 10.96 -21.18 7.41
CA GLN A 255 11.80 -20.68 8.50
C GLN A 255 10.98 -19.89 9.54
N GLN A 256 10.10 -19.00 9.09
CA GLN A 256 9.23 -18.24 9.98
C GLN A 256 8.21 -19.12 10.70
N MET A 257 7.65 -20.14 10.05
CA MET A 257 6.77 -21.12 10.71
C MET A 257 7.50 -21.88 11.83
N GLY A 258 8.77 -22.21 11.64
CA GLY A 258 9.61 -22.84 12.67
C GLY A 258 9.92 -21.90 13.85
N GLN A 259 10.16 -20.62 13.57
CA GLN A 259 10.49 -19.61 14.59
C GLN A 259 9.26 -19.10 15.35
N GLN A 260 8.13 -18.97 14.67
CA GLN A 260 6.89 -18.40 15.17
C GLN A 260 5.76 -19.37 14.83
N ARG A 261 5.27 -20.10 15.84
CA ARG A 261 4.23 -21.13 15.65
C ARG A 261 2.81 -20.66 15.97
N GLY A 262 2.68 -19.45 16.52
CA GLY A 262 1.43 -18.88 17.05
C GLY A 262 1.00 -17.59 16.38
N GLN A 263 0.37 -16.70 17.14
CA GLN A 263 -0.19 -15.45 16.62
C GLN A 263 0.86 -14.52 16.01
N ASP A 264 2.10 -14.55 16.48
CA ASP A 264 3.20 -13.75 15.90
C ASP A 264 3.39 -14.06 14.41
N TYR A 265 3.21 -15.33 14.00
CA TYR A 265 3.27 -15.71 12.59
C TYR A 265 2.10 -15.12 11.80
N VAL A 266 0.89 -15.15 12.36
CA VAL A 266 -0.30 -14.57 11.70
C VAL A 266 -0.11 -13.07 11.50
N ALA A 267 0.36 -12.36 12.52
CA ALA A 267 0.68 -10.95 12.45
C ALA A 267 1.78 -10.66 11.42
N TRP A 268 2.81 -11.52 11.36
CA TRP A 268 3.89 -11.40 10.39
C TRP A 268 3.43 -11.60 8.94
N VAL A 269 2.54 -12.57 8.66
CA VAL A 269 2.06 -12.81 7.29
C VAL A 269 0.99 -11.84 6.82
N ALA A 270 0.20 -11.25 7.73
CA ALA A 270 -0.96 -10.42 7.38
C ALA A 270 -0.67 -9.31 6.34
N PRO A 271 0.45 -8.54 6.43
CA PRO A 271 0.77 -7.54 5.41
C PRO A 271 0.98 -8.11 4.00
N MET A 272 1.32 -9.39 3.89
CA MET A 272 1.68 -10.07 2.64
C MET A 272 0.52 -10.83 1.99
N VAL A 273 -0.52 -11.19 2.78
CA VAL A 273 -1.64 -12.05 2.33
C VAL A 273 -2.41 -11.44 1.16
N LEU A 274 -2.67 -10.13 1.20
CA LEU A 274 -3.45 -9.44 0.15
C LEU A 274 -2.59 -8.62 -0.82
N THR A 275 -1.26 -8.74 -0.76
CA THR A 275 -0.37 -8.04 -1.70
C THR A 275 -0.63 -8.51 -3.13
N GLY A 276 -0.76 -7.57 -4.07
CA GLY A 276 -1.06 -7.88 -5.47
C GLY A 276 -2.52 -8.25 -5.77
N ILE A 277 -3.38 -8.35 -4.75
CA ILE A 277 -4.82 -8.58 -4.93
C ILE A 277 -5.55 -7.23 -5.04
N SER A 278 -6.26 -7.03 -6.16
CA SER A 278 -7.10 -5.85 -6.40
C SER A 278 -8.40 -5.90 -5.61
N ALA A 279 -8.86 -4.72 -5.18
CA ALA A 279 -10.17 -4.54 -4.54
C ALA A 279 -11.34 -4.54 -5.55
N THR A 280 -11.04 -4.58 -6.86
CA THR A 280 -12.02 -4.55 -7.95
C THR A 280 -12.12 -5.92 -8.62
N THR A 281 -13.35 -6.28 -9.01
CA THR A 281 -13.67 -7.49 -9.79
C THR A 281 -13.54 -7.30 -11.30
N GLU A 282 -13.06 -6.15 -11.78
CA GLU A 282 -13.05 -5.86 -13.22
C GLU A 282 -11.93 -6.57 -13.96
N LYS A 283 -12.37 -7.50 -14.82
CA LYS A 283 -11.75 -7.85 -16.10
C LYS A 283 -11.25 -6.54 -16.74
N GLN A 284 -9.94 -6.40 -16.91
CA GLN A 284 -9.35 -5.30 -17.67
C GLN A 284 -10.01 -5.28 -19.07
N ALA A 285 -10.94 -4.36 -19.30
CA ALA A 285 -11.30 -3.95 -20.64
C ALA A 285 -10.12 -3.12 -21.16
N SER A 286 -9.41 -3.66 -22.14
CA SER A 286 -8.34 -2.97 -22.85
C SER A 286 -8.90 -1.70 -23.50
N PRO A 287 -8.19 -0.57 -23.49
CA PRO A 287 -8.58 0.59 -24.28
C PRO A 287 -8.34 0.26 -25.75
N GLY A 288 -9.42 0.28 -26.55
CA GLY A 288 -9.36 0.29 -28.01
C GLY A 288 -9.09 1.68 -28.55
#